data_AF-A0A9W5PYN8-F1
#
_entry.id   AF-A0A9W5PYN8-F1
#
_cell.length_a   1.000
_cell.length_b   1.000
_cell.length_c   1.000
_cell.angle_alpha   90.00
_cell.angle_beta   90.00
_cell.angle_gamma   90.00
#
_symmetry.space_group_name_H-M   'P 1'
#
loop_
_entity.id
_entity.type
_entity.pdbx_description
1 polymer ?
#
loop_
_entity_poly.entity_id
_entity_poly.type
_entity_poly.pdbx_seq_one_letter_code
_entity_poly.pdbx_strand_id
1 'polypeptide(L)' 'MGYFKGKQFEREIILVAVGYYCRFSLSYRDVSEILKERGVSIHPTTIMRCVHE' A
#
# COMPACT_ATOMS: atom_id res chain seq x y z
N MET A 1 9.39 20.46 -18.08
CA MET A 1 9.68 19.79 -16.80
C MET A 1 8.63 18.69 -16.62
N GLY A 2 8.93 17.51 -17.19
CA GLY A 2 7.92 16.50 -17.54
C GLY A 2 7.58 15.57 -16.36
N TYR A 3 6.32 15.62 -15.96
CA TYR A 3 5.51 14.64 -15.23
C TYR A 3 6.06 13.20 -15.22
N PHE A 4 6.81 12.85 -14.19
CA PHE A 4 7.09 11.45 -13.85
C PHE A 4 7.10 11.28 -12.33
N LYS A 5 6.28 10.36 -11.83
CA LYS A 5 6.50 9.47 -10.65
C LYS A 5 5.34 9.22 -9.69
N GLY A 6 4.10 9.64 -9.94
CA GLY A 6 2.97 9.20 -9.09
C GLY A 6 2.68 7.70 -9.20
N LYS A 7 2.49 7.19 -10.43
CA LYS A 7 2.02 5.81 -10.69
C LYS A 7 3.04 4.68 -10.39
N GLN A 8 4.33 4.98 -10.32
CA GLN A 8 5.33 3.97 -9.91
C GLN A 8 5.39 3.86 -8.39
N PHE A 9 5.35 5.00 -7.70
CA PHE A 9 5.38 5.05 -6.24
C PHE A 9 4.19 4.33 -5.62
N GLU A 10 2.98 4.51 -6.18
CA GLU A 10 1.79 3.78 -5.73
C GLU A 10 1.93 2.26 -5.87
N ARG A 11 2.51 1.78 -6.98
CA ARG A 11 2.70 0.33 -7.21
C ARG A 11 3.70 -0.31 -6.27
N GLU A 12 4.81 0.37 -5.98
CA GLU A 12 5.78 -0.13 -5.00
C GLU A 12 5.18 -0.20 -3.60
N ILE A 13 4.38 0.81 -3.20
CA ILE A 13 3.69 0.78 -1.92
C ILE A 13 2.66 -0.36 -1.87
N ILE A 14 1.89 -0.57 -2.93
CA ILE A 14 0.91 -1.67 -3.00
C ILE A 14 1.61 -3.02 -2.85
N LEU A 15 2.75 -3.23 -3.55
CA LEU A 15 3.54 -4.45 -3.41
C LEU A 15 4.03 -4.66 -1.97
N VAL A 16 4.50 -3.59 -1.31
CA VAL A 16 4.91 -3.64 0.09
C VAL A 16 3.71 -3.97 1.00
N ALA A 17 2.56 -3.35 0.76
CA ALA A 17 1.32 -3.58 1.51
C ALA A 17 0.84 -5.03 1.41
N VAL A 18 0.78 -5.57 0.19
CA VAL A 18 0.41 -6.97 -0.09
C VAL A 18 1.46 -7.93 0.48
N GLY A 19 2.74 -7.57 0.44
CA GLY A 19 3.81 -8.31 1.09
C GLY A 19 3.63 -8.42 2.61
N TYR A 20 3.26 -7.34 3.28
CA TYR A 20 2.94 -7.35 4.71
C TYR A 20 1.69 -8.19 5.03
N TYR A 21 0.65 -8.03 4.24
CA TYR A 21 -0.58 -8.84 4.35
C TYR A 21 -0.27 -10.34 4.23
N CYS A 22 0.46 -10.74 3.19
CA CYS A 22 0.77 -12.15 2.92
C CYS A 22 1.76 -12.75 3.95
N ARG A 23 2.80 -12.00 4.34
CA ARG A 23 3.87 -12.53 5.19
C ARG A 23 3.53 -12.59 6.67
N PHE A 24 2.66 -11.69 7.14
CA PHE A 24 2.34 -11.57 8.57
C PHE A 24 0.84 -11.79 8.88
N SER A 25 0.03 -12.14 7.88
CA SER A 25 -1.43 -12.30 8.02
C SER A 25 -2.11 -11.11 8.70
N LEU A 26 -1.60 -9.90 8.45
CA LEU A 26 -2.10 -8.65 9.01
C LEU A 26 -3.41 -8.24 8.35
N SER A 27 -4.30 -7.53 9.07
CA SER A 27 -5.48 -6.96 8.43
C SER A 27 -5.10 -5.73 7.59
N TYR A 28 -5.94 -5.36 6.61
CA TYR A 28 -5.72 -4.17 5.78
C TYR A 28 -5.56 -2.87 6.59
N ARG A 29 -6.20 -2.80 7.77
CA ARG A 29 -6.03 -1.70 8.73
C ARG A 29 -4.62 -1.67 9.33
N ASP A 30 -4.13 -2.79 9.85
CA ASP A 30 -2.78 -2.86 10.42
C ASP A 30 -1.72 -2.50 9.38
N VAL A 31 -1.87 -2.99 8.14
CA VAL A 31 -0.97 -2.64 7.04
C VAL A 31 -1.03 -1.13 6.74
N SER A 32 -2.22 -0.54 6.74
CA SER A 32 -2.41 0.91 6.54
C SER A 32 -1.77 1.74 7.67
N GLU A 33 -1.86 1.29 8.93
CA GLU A 33 -1.21 1.94 10.06
C GLU A 33 0.31 1.85 9.99
N ILE A 34 0.87 0.67 9.67
CA ILE A 34 2.32 0.47 9.50
C ILE A 34 2.87 1.36 8.37
N LEU A 35 2.13 1.47 7.27
CA LEU A 35 2.51 2.36 6.16
C LEU A 35 2.45 3.82 6.59
N LYS A 36 1.43 4.19 7.38
CA LYS A 36 1.29 5.55 7.92
C LYS A 36 2.43 5.92 8.87
N GLU A 37 2.89 4.99 9.71
CA GLU A 37 4.09 5.17 10.54
C GLU A 37 5.36 5.40 9.69
N ARG A 38 5.41 4.87 8.48
CA ARG A 38 6.51 5.08 7.51
C ARG A 38 6.35 6.33 6.65
N GLY A 39 5.37 7.18 6.95
CA GLY A 39 5.07 8.40 6.20
C GLY A 39 4.22 8.18 4.94
N VAL A 40 3.62 7.00 4.79
CA VAL A 40 2.81 6.61 3.63
C VAL A 40 1.35 6.42 4.07
N SER A 41 0.52 7.43 3.88
CA SER A 41 -0.90 7.35 4.21
C SER A 41 -1.70 6.69 3.07
N ILE A 42 -2.05 5.42 3.22
CA ILE A 42 -2.95 4.71 2.30
C ILE A 42 -4.21 4.27 3.03
N HIS A 43 -5.37 4.50 2.42
CA HIS A 43 -6.63 4.02 2.96
C HIS A 43 -6.74 2.48 2.79
N PRO A 44 -7.19 1.73 3.81
CA PRO A 44 -7.27 0.26 3.72
C PRO A 44 -8.15 -0.24 2.55
N THR A 45 -9.13 0.56 2.11
CA THR A 45 -9.95 0.27 0.93
C THR A 45 -9.16 0.29 -0.38
N THR A 46 -8.09 1.08 -0.48
CA THR A 46 -7.19 1.08 -1.64
C THR A 46 -6.43 -0.25 -1.73
N ILE A 47 -5.95 -0.76 -0.60
CA ILE A 47 -5.26 -2.06 -0.53
C ILE A 47 -6.23 -3.18 -0.92
N MET A 48 -7.45 -3.16 -0.38
CA MET A 48 -8.50 -4.11 -0.73
C MET A 48 -8.82 -4.10 -2.24
N ARG A 49 -8.95 -2.91 -2.85
CA ARG A 49 -9.18 -2.77 -4.29
C ARG A 49 -8.02 -3.35 -5.11
N CYS A 50 -6.78 -3.15 -4.68
CA CYS A 50 -5.61 -3.68 -5.36
C CYS A 50 -5.45 -5.20 -5.26
N VAL A 51 -6.00 -5.82 -4.21
CA VAL A 51 -5.97 -7.28 -4.03
C VAL A 51 -7.08 -7.98 -4.83
N HIS A 52 -8.17 -7.27 -5.12
CA HIS A 52 -9.37 -7.83 -5.77
C HIS A 52 -9.42 -7.60 -7.29
N GLU A 53 -8.51 -6.81 -7.87
CA GLU A 53 -8.28 -6.75 -9.33
C GLU A 53 -7.29 -7.83 -9.77
#